data_AF-A0A1G1VQB6-F1
#
_entry.id   AF-A0A1G1VQB6-F1
#
_cell.length_a   1.000
_cell.length_b   1.000
_cell.length_c   1.000
_cell.angle_alpha   90.00
_cell.angle_beta   90.00
_cell.angle_gamma   90.00
#
_symmetry.space_group_name_H-M   'P 1'
#
loop_
_entity.id
_entity.type
_entity.pdbx_description
1 polymer ?
#
loop_
_entity_poly.entity_id
_entity_poly.type
_entity_poly.pdbx_seq_one_letter_code
_entity_poly.pdbx_strand_id
1 'polypeptide(L)'
;MPDRKIAIFEGKRIRRHWDSHKELWYFSVVDVVAALTGSTLPKRYWSDLKIKLQQEGSEAYEKIVRLKMVASDGKGWQCGW
;
A
#
# COMPACT_ATOMS: atom_id res chain seq x y z
N MET A 1 -4.95 -24.78 -4.44
CA MET A 1 -5.21 -23.36 -4.76
C MET A 1 -4.95 -22.56 -3.50
N PRO A 2 -4.08 -21.55 -3.48
CA PRO A 2 -3.79 -20.86 -2.25
C PRO A 2 -5.02 -20.06 -1.84
N ASP A 3 -5.48 -20.33 -0.63
CA ASP A 3 -6.60 -19.70 0.05
C ASP A 3 -6.37 -18.18 0.06
N ARG A 4 -6.97 -17.46 -0.90
CA ARG A 4 -6.94 -15.99 -0.98
C ARG A 4 -7.84 -15.44 0.13
N LYS A 5 -7.42 -15.58 1.39
CA LYS A 5 -8.10 -14.95 2.52
C LYS A 5 -8.14 -13.44 2.26
N ILE A 6 -9.33 -12.91 2.06
CA ILE A 6 -9.53 -11.51 1.72
C ILE A 6 -9.26 -10.70 2.99
N ALA A 7 -8.37 -9.72 2.92
CA ALA A 7 -8.24 -8.74 3.99
C ALA A 7 -9.30 -7.65 3.77
N ILE A 8 -10.34 -7.68 4.59
CA ILE A 8 -11.42 -6.69 4.60
C ILE A 8 -11.28 -5.88 5.88
N PHE A 9 -11.23 -4.56 5.76
CA PHE A 9 -11.33 -3.63 6.88
C PHE A 9 -12.48 -2.67 6.59
N GLU A 10 -13.49 -2.65 7.47
CA GLU A 10 -14.70 -1.84 7.31
C GLU A 10 -15.36 -1.94 5.92
N GLY A 11 -15.43 -3.16 5.37
CA GLY A 11 -15.98 -3.41 4.03
C GLY A 11 -15.07 -2.99 2.86
N LYS A 12 -13.90 -2.39 3.13
CA LYS A 12 -12.91 -2.04 2.11
C LYS A 12 -11.85 -3.13 1.97
N ARG A 13 -11.57 -3.49 0.72
CA ARG A 13 -10.55 -4.50 0.36
C ARG A 13 -9.17 -3.87 0.44
N ILE A 14 -8.30 -4.44 1.27
CA ILE A 14 -6.89 -4.02 1.38
C ILE A 14 -6.03 -5.02 0.60
N ARG A 15 -5.23 -4.53 -0.34
CA ARG A 15 -4.24 -5.38 -1.03
C ARG A 15 -3.12 -5.75 -0.05
N ARG A 16 -2.88 -7.06 0.05
CA ARG A 16 -1.78 -7.64 0.80
C ARG A 16 -0.96 -8.58 -0.07
N HIS A 17 0.33 -8.66 0.19
CA HIS A 17 1.26 -9.57 -0.45
C HIS A 17 2.07 -10.28 0.65
N TRP A 18 2.13 -11.61 0.56
CA TRP A 18 2.99 -12.41 1.42
C TRP A 18 4.32 -12.61 0.71
N ASP A 19 5.41 -12.26 1.37
CA ASP A 19 6.75 -12.59 0.92
C ASP A 19 7.27 -13.77 1.76
N SER A 20 7.33 -14.95 1.14
CA SER A 20 7.78 -16.19 1.77
C SER A 20 9.29 -16.21 2.06
N HIS A 21 10.08 -15.37 1.40
CA HIS A 21 11.53 -15.35 1.62
C HIS A 21 11.91 -14.56 2.86
N LYS A 22 11.14 -13.52 3.18
CA LYS A 22 11.35 -12.66 4.35
C LYS A 22 10.40 -12.98 5.50
N GLU A 23 9.41 -13.83 5.26
CA GLU A 23 8.31 -14.12 6.18
C GLU A 23 7.56 -12.85 6.61
N LEU A 24 7.39 -11.91 5.67
CA LEU A 24 6.77 -10.61 5.92
C LEU A 24 5.46 -10.43 5.14
N TRP A 25 4.53 -9.72 5.77
CA TRP A 25 3.33 -9.21 5.13
C TRP A 25 3.55 -7.79 4.63
N TYR A 26 3.33 -7.59 3.33
CA TYR A 26 3.29 -6.28 2.71
C TYR A 26 1.85 -5.84 2.48
N PHE A 27 1.54 -4.60 2.80
CA PHE A 27 0.22 -4.01 2.60
C PHE A 27 0.30 -2.76 1.73
N SER A 28 -0.74 -2.51 0.94
CA SER A 28 -0.86 -1.26 0.19
C SER A 28 -1.23 -0.11 1.12
N VAL A 29 -0.28 0.81 1.35
CA VAL A 29 -0.49 2.02 2.15
C VAL A 29 -1.65 2.85 1.64
N VAL A 30 -1.81 2.97 0.31
CA VAL A 30 -2.92 3.72 -0.29
C VAL A 30 -4.27 3.11 0.07
N ASP A 31 -4.38 1.78 0.13
CA ASP A 31 -5.64 1.10 0.46
C ASP A 31 -5.94 1.23 1.97
N VAL A 32 -4.90 1.18 2.82
CA VAL A 32 -5.02 1.42 4.25
C VAL A 32 -5.48 2.86 4.53
N VAL A 33 -4.87 3.85 3.88
CA VAL A 33 -5.29 5.25 3.96
C VAL A 33 -6.73 5.40 3.49
N ALA A 34 -7.11 4.78 2.37
CA ALA A 34 -8.48 4.81 1.86
C ALA A 34 -9.48 4.20 2.84
N ALA A 35 -9.10 3.09 3.49
CA ALA A 35 -9.91 2.42 4.51
C ALA A 35 -10.13 3.32 5.72
N LEU A 36 -9.05 3.85 6.31
CA LEU A 36 -9.09 4.65 7.53
C LEU A 36 -9.70 6.04 7.36
N THR A 37 -9.42 6.71 6.24
CA THR A 37 -9.81 8.12 6.06
C THR A 37 -11.16 8.32 5.38
N GLY A 38 -11.72 7.27 4.76
CA GLY A 38 -12.92 7.44 3.94
C GLY A 38 -12.72 8.24 2.66
N SER A 39 -11.50 8.73 2.39
CA SER A 39 -11.25 9.72 1.34
C SER A 39 -11.53 9.15 -0.05
N THR A 40 -12.15 9.97 -0.90
CA THR A 40 -12.34 9.69 -2.34
C THR A 40 -11.02 9.77 -3.12
N LEU A 41 -9.99 10.43 -2.57
CA LEU A 41 -8.69 10.66 -3.22
C LEU A 41 -7.52 10.20 -2.32
N PRO A 42 -7.44 8.90 -1.98
CA PRO A 42 -6.43 8.38 -1.04
C PRO A 42 -4.99 8.53 -1.55
N LYS A 43 -4.78 8.56 -2.87
CA LYS A 43 -3.47 8.83 -3.47
C LYS A 43 -2.98 10.25 -3.16
N ARG A 44 -3.88 11.24 -3.22
CA ARG A 44 -3.55 12.64 -2.92
C ARG A 44 -3.28 12.82 -1.44
N TYR A 45 -4.13 12.23 -0.60
CA TYR A 45 -3.92 12.18 0.84
C TYR A 45 -2.55 11.58 1.19
N TRP A 46 -2.16 10.49 0.54
CA TRP A 46 -0.84 9.89 0.73
C TRP A 46 0.32 10.81 0.34
N SER A 47 0.18 11.58 -0.75
CA SER A 47 1.17 12.59 -1.13
C SER A 47 1.30 13.68 -0.07
N ASP A 48 0.18 14.19 0.43
CA ASP A 48 0.16 15.23 1.48
C ASP A 48 0.74 14.69 2.80
N LEU A 49 0.43 13.44 3.15
CA LEU A 49 0.98 12.77 4.33
C LEU A 49 2.50 12.60 4.23
N LYS A 50 3.04 12.24 3.05
CA LYS A 50 4.48 12.15 2.84
C LYS A 50 5.19 13.48 3.05
N ILE A 51 4.60 14.59 2.57
CA ILE A 51 5.16 15.93 2.76
C ILE A 51 5.21 16.27 4.24
N LYS A 52 4.12 16.00 4.99
CA LYS A 52 4.08 16.22 6.44
C LYS A 52 5.12 15.38 7.19
N LEU A 53 5.21 14.08 6.90
CA LEU A 53 6.19 13.18 7.52
C LEU A 53 7.64 13.64 7.25
N GLN A 54 7.91 14.16 6.05
CA GLN A 54 9.22 14.71 5.71
C GLN A 54 9.52 16.00 6.49
N GLN A 55 8.53 16.88 6.65
CA GLN A 55 8.67 18.11 7.44
C GLN A 55 8.86 17.83 8.94
N GLU A 56 8.23 16.77 9.46
CA GLU A 56 8.35 16.32 10.85
C GLU A 56 9.64 15.52 11.11
N GLY A 57 10.44 15.21 10.08
CA GLY A 57 11.66 14.41 10.22
C GLY A 57 11.40 12.94 10.55
N SER A 58 10.25 12.40 10.15
CA SER A 58 9.88 11.01 10.46
C SER A 58 10.73 10.00 9.70
N GLU A 59 11.43 9.10 10.42
CA GLU A 59 12.16 7.96 9.85
C GLU A 59 11.28 7.02 9.01
N ALA A 60 9.96 7.07 9.22
CA ALA A 60 9.02 6.29 8.43
C ALA A 60 9.13 6.66 6.94
N TYR A 61 9.51 7.89 6.61
CA TYR A 61 9.73 8.31 5.22
C TYR A 61 10.85 7.52 4.54
N GLU A 62 12.00 7.37 5.19
CA GLU A 62 13.19 6.72 4.62
C GLU A 62 12.98 5.22 4.41
N LYS A 63 12.11 4.60 5.21
CA LYS A 63 11.80 3.17 5.18
C LYS A 63 10.68 2.80 4.19
N ILE A 64 10.00 3.78 3.58
CA ILE A 64 8.96 3.52 2.58
C ILE A 64 9.61 3.14 1.24
N VAL A 65 9.71 1.83 1.00
CA VAL A 65 10.15 1.29 -0.29
C VAL A 65 8.95 1.04 -1.20
N ARG A 66 9.03 1.46 -2.47
CA ARG A 66 7.98 1.16 -3.45
C ARG A 66 8.03 -0.33 -3.80
N LEU A 67 7.19 -1.13 -3.15
CA LEU A 67 6.98 -2.52 -3.56
C LEU A 67 6.25 -2.55 -4.92
N LYS A 68 6.80 -3.26 -5.91
CA LYS A 68 6.14 -3.50 -7.20
C LYS A 68 4.97 -4.47 -7.00
N MET A 69 3.83 -3.94 -6.58
CA MET A 69 2.57 -4.69 -6.51
C MET A 69 1.74 -4.49 -7.78
N VAL A 70 0.96 -5.50 -8.14
CA VAL A 70 -0.04 -5.40 -9.20
C VAL A 70 -1.06 -4.31 -8.82
N ALA A 71 -1.29 -3.39 -9.74
CA ALA A 71 -2.25 -2.31 -9.53
C ALA A 71 -3.69 -2.88 -9.46
N SER A 72 -4.59 -2.12 -8.84
CA SER A 72 -6.00 -2.51 -8.64
C SER A 72 -6.77 -2.69 -9.95
N ASP A 73 -6.27 -2.11 -11.04
CA ASP A 73 -6.77 -2.25 -12.41
C ASP A 73 -6.18 -3.47 -13.15
N GLY A 74 -5.37 -4.29 -12.49
CA GLY A 74 -4.73 -5.47 -13.08
C GLY A 74 -3.54 -5.16 -13.98
N LYS A 75 -3.19 -3.88 -14.20
CA LYS A 75 -2.00 -3.52 -14.98
C LYS A 75 -0.74 -3.70 -14.11
N GLY A 76 -0.04 -4.80 -14.35
CA GLY A 76 1.33 -4.99 -13.87
C GLY A 76 2.26 -4.02 -14.60
N TRP A 77 3.12 -3.32 -13.87
CA TRP A 77 4.21 -2.56 -14.47
C TRP A 77 5.25 -3.55 -14.98
N GLN A 78 5.14 -3.92 -16.26
CA GLN A 78 6.11 -4.78 -16.94
C GLN A 78 7.46 -4.06 -16.94
N CYS A 79 8.50 -4.72 -16.43
CA CYS A 79 9.88 -4.23 -16.48
C CYS A 79 10.34 -4.23 -17.95
N GLY A 80 10.68 -3.06 -18.49
CA GLY A 80 11.81 -2.94 -19.40
C GLY A 80 13.07 -2.89 -18.55
N TRP A 81 14.04 -3.73 -18.89
CA TRP A 81 15.35 -3.81 -18.26
C TRP A 81 16.10 -2.47 -18.35
#